data_AF-A0A922I7U1-F1
#
_entry.id   AF-A0A922I7U1-F1
#
_cell.length_a   1.000
_cell.length_b   1.000
_cell.length_c   1.000
_cell.angle_alpha   90.00
_cell.angle_beta   90.00
_cell.angle_gamma   90.00
#
_symmetry.space_group_name_H-M   'P 1'
#
loop_
_entity.id
_entity.type
_entity.pdbx_description
1 polymer ?
#
loop_
_entity_poly.entity_id
_entity_poly.type
_entity_poly.pdbx_seq_one_letter_code
_entity_poly.pdbx_strand_id
1 'polypeptide(L)'
;MNNGQKNIKLYETKYNKGLGGVAENDIKKYFSNIKEHRIKLCYMDNNDDDAIEMAFNPVNWINKIQLYEQDTREISYKDFICKALLAFCIMKNGRSISSLMDGLKPVQRKIIHTCFKLYVSILSGATNSMQIKQRDCS
;
A
#
# COMPACT_ATOMS: atom_id res chain seq x y z
N MET A 1 16.67 -32.59 -9.80
CA MET A 1 17.01 -31.19 -9.47
C MET A 1 15.91 -30.64 -8.57
N ASN A 2 16.11 -30.67 -7.25
CA ASN A 2 15.13 -30.22 -6.26
C ASN A 2 15.28 -28.71 -6.08
N ASN A 3 14.41 -27.93 -6.72
CA ASN A 3 14.36 -26.49 -6.52
C ASN A 3 13.91 -26.22 -5.07
N GLY A 4 14.79 -25.63 -4.27
CA GLY A 4 14.54 -25.28 -2.87
C GLY A 4 13.41 -24.27 -2.73
N GLN A 5 12.19 -24.78 -2.55
CA GLN A 5 11.04 -23.97 -2.16
C GLN A 5 11.28 -23.45 -0.73
N LYS A 6 11.68 -22.18 -0.62
CA LYS A 6 11.80 -21.49 0.67
C LYS A 6 10.44 -21.53 1.37
N ASN A 7 10.38 -22.18 2.53
CA ASN A 7 9.16 -22.30 3.31
C ASN A 7 8.81 -20.94 3.95
N ILE A 8 7.90 -20.20 3.32
CA ILE A 8 7.51 -18.82 3.70
C ILE A 8 6.92 -18.77 5.12
N LYS A 9 6.41 -19.88 5.66
CA LYS A 9 5.83 -19.96 7.01
C LYS A 9 6.85 -19.75 8.15
N LEU A 10 8.15 -19.78 7.85
CA LEU A 10 9.23 -19.59 8.83
C LEU A 10 9.50 -18.11 9.16
N TYR A 11 8.96 -17.18 8.37
CA TYR A 11 9.20 -15.75 8.53
C TYR A 11 7.97 -15.04 9.08
N GLU A 12 8.19 -14.16 10.06
CA GLU A 12 7.17 -13.22 10.54
C GLU A 12 7.26 -11.92 9.74
N THR A 13 6.20 -11.56 9.02
CA THR A 13 6.15 -10.33 8.20
C THR A 13 5.44 -9.22 8.96
N LYS A 14 6.12 -8.09 9.16
CA LYS A 14 5.56 -6.89 9.79
C LYS A 14 5.33 -5.81 8.74
N TYR A 15 4.15 -5.20 8.76
CA TYR A 15 3.79 -4.14 7.82
C TYR A 15 3.73 -2.78 8.54
N ASN A 16 4.83 -2.02 8.43
CA ASN A 16 4.98 -0.71 9.07
C ASN A 16 4.41 0.40 8.17
N LYS A 17 3.15 0.81 8.41
CA LYS A 17 2.47 1.82 7.58
C LYS A 17 2.76 3.27 7.96
N GLY A 18 3.26 3.49 9.17
CA GLY A 18 3.46 4.82 9.74
C GLY A 18 4.55 4.80 10.80
N LEU A 19 5.08 5.99 11.08
CA LEU A 19 6.26 6.15 11.93
C LEU A 19 6.02 5.73 13.39
N GLY A 20 4.78 5.86 13.89
CA GLY A 20 4.41 5.47 15.26
C GLY A 20 4.33 3.95 15.50
N GLY A 21 4.41 3.13 14.45
CA GLY A 21 4.39 1.66 14.57
C GLY A 21 5.77 1.03 14.70
N VAL A 22 6.84 1.83 14.64
CA VAL A 22 8.23 1.36 14.70
C VAL A 22 8.66 1.26 16.16
N ALA A 23 9.34 0.17 16.53
CA ALA A 23 9.82 -0.03 17.89
C ALA A 23 10.95 0.96 18.23
N GLU A 24 11.05 1.37 19.50
CA GLU A 24 12.02 2.38 19.94
C GLU A 24 13.48 1.97 19.66
N ASN A 25 13.80 0.68 19.82
CA ASN A 25 15.13 0.15 19.55
C ASN A 25 15.52 0.27 18.06
N ASP A 26 14.55 0.08 17.16
CA ASP A 26 14.77 0.23 15.71
C ASP A 26 14.95 1.71 15.35
N ILE A 27 14.19 2.60 16.00
CA ILE A 27 14.33 4.05 15.84
C ILE A 27 15.74 4.50 16.25
N LYS A 28 16.23 4.04 17.41
CA LYS A 28 17.62 4.32 17.84
C LYS A 28 18.64 3.83 16.83
N LYS A 29 18.48 2.61 16.32
CA LYS A 29 19.35 2.05 15.28
C LYS A 29 19.33 2.87 13.98
N TYR A 30 18.15 3.33 13.57
CA TYR A 30 17.94 4.17 12.40
C TYR A 30 18.68 5.52 12.54
N PHE A 31 18.51 6.19 13.68
CA PHE A 31 19.17 7.47 13.96
C PHE A 31 20.68 7.33 14.15
N SER A 32 21.17 6.21 14.71
CA SER A 32 22.61 5.94 14.77
C SER A 32 23.25 5.90 13.38
N ASN A 33 22.50 5.46 12.35
CA ASN A 33 22.97 5.47 10.96
C ASN A 33 22.15 6.42 10.07
N ILE A 34 21.93 7.64 10.56
CA ILE A 34 21.06 8.60 9.89
C ILE A 34 21.58 9.00 8.50
N LYS A 35 22.90 8.93 8.25
CA LYS A 35 23.47 9.26 6.93
C LYS A 35 22.98 8.33 5.83
N GLU A 36 22.76 7.04 6.14
CA GLU A 36 22.25 6.07 5.17
C GLU A 36 20.75 6.19 4.93
N HIS A 37 20.01 6.73 5.89
CA HIS A 37 18.57 6.86 5.83
C HIS A 37 18.08 8.26 5.42
N ARG A 38 19.01 9.16 5.08
CA ARG A 38 18.71 10.48 4.52
C ARG A 38 18.70 10.38 3.00
N ILE A 39 17.65 10.91 2.39
CA ILE A 39 17.59 11.13 0.95
C ILE A 39 17.77 12.63 0.73
N LYS A 40 18.76 13.01 -0.08
CA LYS A 40 18.99 14.41 -0.42
C LYS A 40 18.20 14.76 -1.68
N LEU A 41 17.39 15.81 -1.59
CA LEU A 41 16.75 16.42 -2.75
C LEU A 41 17.71 17.46 -3.34
N CYS A 42 18.01 17.32 -4.63
CA CYS A 42 18.92 18.21 -5.34
C CYS A 42 18.18 18.89 -6.49
N TYR A 43 18.42 20.19 -6.66
CA TYR A 43 18.03 20.91 -7.86
C TYR A 43 19.11 20.69 -8.91
N MET A 44 18.75 20.09 -10.04
CA MET A 44 19.69 19.71 -11.09
C MET A 44 19.65 20.70 -12.24
N ASP A 45 18.45 20.99 -12.77
CA ASP A 45 18.26 21.82 -13.95
C ASP A 45 16.85 22.45 -14.00
N ASN A 46 16.59 23.27 -15.02
CA ASN A 46 15.30 23.93 -15.23
C ASN A 46 14.14 22.95 -15.44
N ASN A 47 14.38 21.66 -15.72
CA ASN A 47 13.30 20.68 -15.79
C ASN A 47 12.69 20.40 -14.41
N ASP A 48 13.43 20.68 -13.32
CA ASP A 48 12.89 20.62 -11.96
C ASP A 48 11.86 21.73 -11.73
N ASP A 49 12.11 22.95 -12.23
CA ASP A 49 11.16 24.07 -12.16
C ASP A 49 9.87 23.73 -12.92
N ASP A 50 9.98 23.21 -14.14
CA ASP A 50 8.84 22.75 -14.94
C ASP A 50 8.05 21.65 -14.22
N ALA A 51 8.75 20.73 -13.54
CA ALA A 51 8.11 19.66 -12.78
C ALA A 51 7.39 20.18 -11.53
N ILE A 52 7.96 21.17 -10.84
CA ILE A 52 7.34 21.84 -9.69
C ILE A 52 6.09 22.60 -10.15
N GLU A 53 6.19 23.40 -11.21
CA GLU A 53 5.03 24.11 -11.76
C GLU A 53 3.93 23.13 -12.18
N MET A 54 4.30 22.04 -12.86
CA MET A 54 3.37 20.99 -13.27
C MET A 54 2.69 20.30 -12.07
N ALA A 55 3.37 20.16 -10.93
CA ALA A 55 2.79 19.57 -9.73
C ALA A 55 1.63 20.40 -9.15
N PHE A 56 1.70 21.73 -9.30
CA PHE A 56 0.70 22.66 -8.76
C PHE A 56 -0.32 23.14 -9.79
N ASN A 57 -0.04 23.01 -11.10
CA ASN A 57 -0.95 23.32 -12.21
C ASN A 57 -1.34 22.04 -12.99
N PRO A 58 -2.42 21.33 -12.58
CA PRO A 58 -2.61 19.92 -12.89
C PRO A 58 -3.31 19.65 -14.23
N VAL A 59 -2.91 20.31 -15.32
CA VAL A 59 -3.72 20.27 -16.55
C VAL A 59 -3.53 18.99 -17.38
N ASN A 60 -2.38 18.28 -17.31
CA ASN A 60 -2.15 17.05 -18.13
C ASN A 60 -1.04 16.08 -17.64
N TRP A 61 -0.86 15.92 -16.33
CA TRP A 61 0.28 15.16 -15.75
C TRP A 61 0.09 13.62 -15.72
N ILE A 62 -1.14 13.10 -15.88
CA ILE A 62 -1.46 11.67 -15.69
C ILE A 62 -0.84 10.78 -16.80
N ASN A 63 -0.55 11.32 -17.98
CA ASN A 63 -0.06 10.53 -19.12
C ASN A 63 1.48 10.37 -19.18
N LYS A 64 2.24 11.06 -18.32
CA LYS A 64 3.72 11.00 -18.27
C LYS A 64 4.22 10.07 -17.16
N ILE A 65 3.63 8.88 -17.03
CA ILE A 65 4.05 7.87 -16.06
C ILE A 65 5.32 7.19 -16.58
N GLN A 66 6.49 7.56 -16.04
CA GLN A 66 7.71 6.79 -16.20
C GLN A 66 8.22 6.38 -14.81
N LEU A 67 7.91 5.15 -14.43
CA LEU A 67 8.38 4.54 -13.19
C LEU A 67 9.73 3.88 -13.48
N TYR A 68 10.83 4.56 -13.16
CA TYR A 68 12.15 3.94 -13.09
C TYR A 68 12.59 3.85 -11.63
N GLU A 69 12.90 2.65 -11.17
CA GLU A 69 13.61 2.41 -9.91
C GLU A 69 15.08 2.76 -10.10
N GLN A 70 15.55 3.68 -9.28
CA GLN A 70 16.98 3.88 -9.05
C GLN A 70 17.15 4.04 -7.54
N ASP A 71 17.93 3.13 -6.95
CA ASP A 71 18.41 3.25 -5.58
C ASP A 71 19.54 4.28 -5.57
N THR A 72 19.18 5.57 -5.63
CA THR A 72 20.12 6.67 -5.45
C THR A 72 19.83 7.42 -4.16
N ARG A 73 20.90 7.74 -3.43
CA ARG A 73 20.85 8.52 -2.17
C ARG A 73 20.57 10.01 -2.41
N GLU A 74 20.63 10.42 -3.67
CA GLU A 74 20.26 11.75 -4.15
C GLU A 74 19.18 11.61 -5.22
N ILE A 75 18.15 12.44 -5.14
CA ILE A 75 16.99 12.42 -6.04
C ILE A 75 16.72 13.86 -6.51
N SER A 76 16.44 14.04 -7.80
CA SER A 76 16.03 15.32 -8.38
C SER A 76 14.62 15.71 -7.93
N TYR A 77 14.28 17.00 -7.93
CA TYR A 77 12.91 17.43 -7.64
C TYR A 77 11.90 16.84 -8.63
N LYS A 78 12.25 16.82 -9.92
CA LYS A 78 11.49 16.17 -10.98
C LYS A 78 11.22 14.69 -10.68
N ASP A 79 12.22 13.93 -10.24
CA ASP A 79 12.06 12.52 -9.90
C ASP A 79 11.18 12.33 -8.68
N PHE A 80 11.33 13.17 -7.66
CA PHE A 80 10.47 13.13 -6.48
C PHE A 80 8.99 13.38 -6.84
N ILE A 81 8.73 14.40 -7.66
CA ILE A 81 7.38 14.75 -8.12
C ILE A 81 6.81 13.64 -9.01
N CYS A 82 7.55 13.22 -10.03
CA CYS A 82 7.07 12.23 -10.99
C CYS A 82 6.96 10.82 -10.41
N LYS A 83 7.68 10.47 -9.34
CA LYS A 83 7.60 9.13 -8.72
C LYS A 83 6.72 9.13 -7.48
N ALA A 84 7.10 9.89 -6.45
CA ALA A 84 6.43 9.84 -5.15
C ALA A 84 5.09 10.60 -5.16
N LEU A 85 5.09 11.85 -5.66
CA LEU A 85 3.86 12.64 -5.68
C LEU A 85 2.84 12.07 -6.68
N LEU A 86 3.29 11.62 -7.86
CA LEU A 86 2.41 10.98 -8.84
C LEU A 86 1.79 9.69 -8.31
N ALA A 87 2.59 8.81 -7.71
CA ALA A 87 2.08 7.59 -7.08
C ALA A 87 1.06 7.91 -5.97
N PHE A 88 1.33 8.93 -5.15
CA PHE A 88 0.38 9.39 -4.13
C PHE A 88 -0.96 9.82 -4.75
N CYS A 89 -0.92 10.62 -5.81
CA CYS A 89 -2.13 11.09 -6.46
C CYS A 89 -2.89 9.97 -7.19
N ILE A 90 -2.22 9.03 -7.88
CA ILE A 90 -2.85 7.83 -8.46
C ILE A 90 -3.55 7.01 -7.37
N MET A 91 -2.85 6.74 -6.27
CA MET A 91 -3.43 5.99 -5.14
C MET A 91 -4.61 6.74 -4.49
N LYS A 92 -4.54 8.07 -4.40
CA LYS A 92 -5.63 8.92 -3.90
C LYS A 92 -6.85 8.82 -4.83
N ASN A 93 -6.63 8.92 -6.13
CA ASN A 93 -7.69 8.80 -7.13
C ASN A 93 -8.33 7.42 -7.10
N GLY A 94 -7.54 6.34 -7.05
CA GLY A 94 -8.05 4.97 -6.95
C GLY A 94 -8.86 4.67 -5.69
N ARG A 95 -8.66 5.43 -4.60
CA ARG A 95 -9.48 5.33 -3.38
C ARG A 95 -10.72 6.23 -3.42
N SER A 96 -10.68 7.30 -4.23
CA SER A 96 -11.69 8.35 -4.26
C SER A 96 -12.74 8.14 -5.35
N ILE A 97 -12.36 7.52 -6.47
CA ILE A 97 -13.20 7.24 -7.63
C ILE A 97 -13.78 5.82 -7.50
N SER A 98 -15.08 5.68 -7.76
CA SER A 98 -15.75 4.38 -7.79
C SER A 98 -15.38 3.58 -9.03
N SER A 99 -15.41 2.26 -8.93
CA SER A 99 -15.24 1.40 -10.12
C SER A 99 -16.50 1.46 -10.99
N LEU A 100 -16.33 1.38 -12.31
CA LEU A 100 -17.45 1.35 -13.25
C LEU A 100 -18.34 0.12 -13.07
N MET A 101 -17.75 -1.04 -12.76
CA MET A 101 -18.46 -2.33 -12.74
C MET A 101 -19.45 -2.46 -11.60
N ASP A 102 -19.13 -1.92 -10.42
CA ASP A 102 -19.97 -2.03 -9.23
C ASP A 102 -20.42 -0.68 -8.67
N GLY A 103 -19.89 0.44 -9.18
CA GLY A 103 -20.18 1.78 -8.67
C GLY A 103 -19.56 2.06 -7.30
N LEU A 104 -18.69 1.20 -6.77
CA LEU A 104 -18.21 1.27 -5.40
C LEU A 104 -16.74 1.71 -5.29
N LYS A 105 -16.47 2.54 -4.28
CA LYS A 105 -15.11 2.85 -3.84
C LYS A 105 -14.51 1.65 -3.10
N PRO A 106 -13.17 1.49 -3.07
CA PRO A 106 -12.54 0.36 -2.39
C PRO A 106 -12.93 0.19 -0.91
N VAL A 107 -13.18 1.29 -0.19
CA VAL A 107 -13.64 1.25 1.21
C VAL A 107 -15.03 0.62 1.31
N GLN A 108 -15.96 1.03 0.45
CA GLN A 108 -17.33 0.49 0.42
C GLN A 108 -17.31 -1.01 0.08
N ARG A 109 -16.48 -1.42 -0.90
CA ARG A 109 -16.31 -2.83 -1.28
C ARG A 109 -15.78 -3.67 -0.11
N LYS A 110 -14.86 -3.13 0.70
CA LYS A 110 -14.35 -3.82 1.91
C LYS A 110 -15.44 -4.00 2.98
N ILE A 111 -16.30 -3.02 3.17
CA ILE A 111 -17.43 -3.12 4.11
C ILE A 111 -18.36 -4.25 3.66
N ILE A 112 -18.79 -4.23 2.39
CA ILE A 112 -19.70 -5.24 1.84
C ILE A 112 -19.07 -6.64 1.87
N HIS A 113 -17.79 -6.78 1.50
CA HIS A 113 -17.07 -8.05 1.60
C HIS A 113 -17.06 -8.59 3.04
N THR A 114 -16.85 -7.72 4.02
CA THR A 114 -16.85 -8.10 5.43
C THR A 114 -18.25 -8.55 5.87
N CYS A 115 -19.31 -7.83 5.47
CA CYS A 115 -20.70 -8.24 5.72
C CYS A 115 -21.01 -9.63 5.15
N PHE A 116 -20.64 -9.90 3.90
CA PHE A 116 -20.85 -11.23 3.30
C PHE A 116 -20.03 -12.33 3.98
N LYS A 117 -18.78 -12.04 4.34
CA LYS A 117 -17.93 -13.01 5.05
C LYS A 117 -18.51 -13.37 6.42
N LEU A 118 -19.03 -12.38 7.16
CA LEU A 118 -19.69 -12.60 8.44
C LEU A 118 -20.98 -13.43 8.27
N TYR A 119 -21.81 -13.10 7.28
CA TYR A 119 -23.04 -13.82 7.00
C TYR A 119 -22.78 -15.31 6.72
N VAL A 120 -21.84 -15.63 5.84
CA VAL A 120 -21.45 -17.02 5.53
C VAL A 120 -20.88 -17.73 6.75
N SER A 121 -20.06 -17.05 7.55
CA SER A 121 -19.48 -17.63 8.77
C SER A 121 -20.56 -18.00 9.79
N ILE A 122 -21.54 -17.12 10.01
CA ILE A 122 -22.67 -17.36 10.91
C ILE A 122 -23.50 -18.56 10.42
N LEU A 123 -23.81 -18.64 9.12
CA LEU A 123 -24.54 -19.77 8.56
C LEU A 123 -23.76 -21.09 8.70
N SER A 124 -22.45 -21.10 8.43
CA SER A 124 -21.61 -22.30 8.57
C SER A 124 -21.46 -22.77 10.02
N GLY A 125 -21.43 -21.82 10.98
CA GLY A 125 -21.47 -22.13 12.41
C GLY A 125 -22.84 -22.65 12.84
N ALA A 126 -23.92 -22.07 12.32
CA ALA A 126 -25.28 -22.52 12.56
C ALA A 126 -25.53 -23.94 12.00
N THR A 127 -25.04 -24.27 10.81
CA THR A 127 -25.15 -25.62 10.23
C THR A 127 -24.40 -26.67 11.04
N ASN A 128 -23.24 -26.33 11.62
CA ASN A 128 -22.52 -27.24 12.52
C ASN A 128 -23.27 -27.44 13.84
N SER A 129 -23.90 -26.39 14.40
CA SER A 129 -24.70 -26.51 15.63
C SER A 129 -26.03 -27.23 15.44
N MET A 130 -26.67 -27.12 14.27
CA MET A 130 -27.90 -27.84 13.93
C MET A 130 -27.65 -29.33 13.73
N GLN A 131 -26.49 -29.74 13.20
CA GLN A 131 -26.13 -31.17 13.07
C GLN A 131 -25.78 -31.84 14.40
N ILE A 132 -25.31 -31.08 15.41
CA ILE A 132 -25.07 -31.61 16.75
C ILE A 132 -26.42 -31.81 17.47
N LYS A 133 -27.34 -30.85 17.38
CA LYS A 133 -28.64 -30.92 18.07
C LYS A 133 -29.63 -31.95 17.50
N GLN A 134 -29.44 -32.41 16.26
CA GLN A 134 -30.24 -33.50 15.68
C GLN A 134 -29.69 -34.91 15.97
N ARG A 135 -28.46 -35.05 16.49
CA ARG A 135 -27.88 -36.36 16.84
C ARG A 135 -28.15 -36.81 18.29
N ASP A 136 -28.62 -35.90 19.15
CA ASP A 136 -28.89 -36.19 20.57
C ASP A 136 -30.38 -36.46 20.87
N CYS A 137 -31.23 -36.57 19.85
CA CYS A 137 -32.65 -36.91 19.96
C CYS A 137 -32.97 -38.15 19.10
N SER A 138 -32.47 -39.32 19.49
CA SER A 138 -33.00 -40.65 19.12
C SER A 138 -32.59 -41.67 20.18
#